data_AF-A0A7Y0BG03-F1
#
_entry.id   AF-A0A7Y0BG03-F1
#
_cell.length_a   1.000
_cell.length_b   1.000
_cell.length_c   1.000
_cell.angle_alpha   90.00
_cell.angle_beta   90.00
_cell.angle_gamma   90.00
#
_symmetry.space_group_name_H-M   'P 1'
#
loop_
_entity.id
_entity.type
_entity.pdbx_description
1 polymer ?
#
loop_
_entity_poly.entity_id
_entity_poly.type
_entity_poly.pdbx_seq_one_letter_code
_entity_poly.pdbx_strand_id
1 'polypeptide(L)'
;PEAFKRDELKVALGLHARSTRYLESVAAGLQRHDLQGEPVEPVAPEHVHHAIMEVFRRRQARSNQDLRPYARVQLITAIEASGLSREAFLLCVRQQDEVSTAMLDEAFAELGEQAARRDALRKTFDSSGKTVAEFSDMYGMDPAEVSRTLEQARPARNAPAARTSAPADVQVLPPEASAADTHSAT
;
A
#
# COMPACT_ATOMS: atom_id res chain seq x y z
N PRO A 1 -7.65 -29.93 -19.93
CA PRO A 1 -6.41 -29.12 -19.90
C PRO A 1 -5.19 -30.04 -19.91
N GLU A 2 -4.34 -29.95 -20.94
CA GLU A 2 -3.06 -30.69 -20.96
C GLU A 2 -2.15 -30.19 -19.83
N ALA A 3 -1.34 -31.08 -19.27
CA ALA A 3 -0.40 -30.72 -18.21
C ALA A 3 0.72 -29.85 -18.80
N PHE A 4 0.78 -28.58 -18.41
CA PHE A 4 1.87 -27.69 -18.78
C PHE A 4 3.22 -28.25 -18.32
N LYS A 5 4.26 -28.15 -19.15
CA LYS A 5 5.62 -28.43 -18.69
C LYS A 5 5.99 -27.40 -17.63
N ARG A 6 6.54 -27.89 -16.50
CA ARG A 6 6.88 -27.07 -15.33
C ARG A 6 7.75 -25.85 -15.68
N ASP A 7 8.73 -26.03 -16.57
CA ASP A 7 9.66 -24.97 -16.95
C ASP A 7 8.99 -23.88 -17.80
N GLU A 8 8.14 -24.27 -18.75
CA GLU A 8 7.35 -23.35 -19.56
C GLU A 8 6.38 -22.55 -18.68
N LEU A 9 5.74 -23.19 -17.69
CA LEU A 9 4.87 -22.53 -16.72
C LEU A 9 5.63 -21.50 -15.87
N LYS A 10 6.81 -21.84 -15.36
CA LYS A 10 7.63 -20.91 -14.55
C LYS A 10 8.01 -19.66 -15.33
N VAL A 11 8.36 -19.82 -16.61
CA VAL A 11 8.68 -18.68 -17.50
C VAL A 11 7.45 -17.80 -17.71
N ALA A 12 6.30 -18.40 -18.03
CA ALA A 12 5.06 -17.65 -18.24
C ALA A 12 4.63 -16.86 -16.98
N LEU A 13 4.69 -17.48 -15.79
CA LEU A 13 4.40 -16.81 -14.52
C LEU A 13 5.38 -15.66 -14.25
N GLY A 14 6.67 -15.85 -14.56
CA GLY A 14 7.67 -14.81 -14.43
C GLY A 14 7.42 -13.60 -15.35
N LEU A 15 6.95 -13.84 -16.58
CA LEU A 15 6.55 -12.77 -17.49
C LEU A 15 5.30 -12.03 -16.98
N HIS A 16 4.30 -12.77 -16.47
CA HIS A 16 3.09 -12.19 -15.92
C HIS A 16 3.40 -11.27 -14.72
N ALA A 17 4.17 -11.76 -13.74
CA ALA A 17 4.52 -11.01 -12.52
C ALA A 17 5.35 -9.74 -12.78
N ARG A 18 5.96 -9.61 -13.96
CA ARG A 18 6.69 -8.39 -14.37
C ARG A 18 5.91 -7.51 -15.34
N SER A 19 4.73 -7.95 -15.78
CA SER A 19 3.90 -7.20 -16.72
C SER A 19 3.43 -5.89 -16.09
N THR A 20 3.27 -4.84 -16.91
CA THR A 20 2.79 -3.54 -16.41
C THR A 20 1.39 -3.66 -15.81
N ARG A 21 0.52 -4.51 -16.37
CA ARG A 21 -0.82 -4.76 -15.80
C ARG A 21 -0.77 -5.36 -14.41
N TYR A 22 0.10 -6.34 -14.18
CA TYR A 22 0.26 -6.92 -12.85
C TYR A 22 0.76 -5.85 -11.86
N LEU A 23 1.76 -5.05 -12.25
CA LEU A 23 2.27 -3.97 -11.41
C LEU A 23 1.22 -2.90 -11.10
N GLU A 24 0.32 -2.59 -12.04
CA GLU A 24 -0.81 -1.68 -11.79
C GLU A 24 -1.76 -2.25 -10.72
N SER A 25 -2.02 -3.55 -10.71
CA SER A 25 -2.82 -4.20 -9.65
C SER A 25 -2.13 -4.16 -8.28
N VAL A 26 -0.80 -4.33 -8.25
CA VAL A 26 -0.01 -4.21 -7.02
C VAL A 26 0.03 -2.76 -6.53
N ALA A 27 0.23 -1.81 -7.44
CA ALA A 27 0.24 -0.37 -7.15
C ALA A 27 -1.12 0.13 -6.61
N ALA A 28 -2.22 -0.47 -7.06
CA ALA A 28 -3.55 -0.19 -6.53
C ALA A 28 -3.79 -0.73 -5.11
N GLY A 29 -2.87 -1.54 -4.57
CA GLY A 29 -2.96 -2.06 -3.19
C GLY A 29 -4.16 -2.97 -2.93
N LEU A 30 -4.66 -3.65 -3.97
CA LEU A 30 -5.85 -4.51 -3.86
C LEU A 30 -5.60 -5.72 -2.96
N GLN A 31 -6.68 -6.20 -2.32
CA GLN A 31 -6.67 -7.39 -1.48
C GLN A 31 -6.18 -8.62 -2.27
N ARG A 32 -5.15 -9.29 -1.73
CA ARG A 32 -4.63 -10.53 -2.30
C ARG A 32 -5.53 -11.70 -1.90
N HIS A 33 -5.60 -12.68 -2.78
CA HIS A 33 -6.32 -13.93 -2.56
C HIS A 33 -5.42 -15.11 -2.90
N ASP A 34 -5.66 -16.25 -2.26
CA ASP A 34 -5.01 -17.52 -2.59
C ASP A 34 -5.64 -18.20 -3.81
N LEU A 35 -5.24 -19.46 -4.08
CA LEU A 35 -5.76 -20.22 -5.23
C LEU A 35 -7.21 -20.69 -5.03
N GLN A 36 -7.67 -20.74 -3.79
CA GLN A 36 -9.04 -21.08 -3.41
C GLN A 36 -9.94 -19.84 -3.44
N GLY A 37 -9.36 -18.65 -3.60
CA GLY A 37 -10.07 -17.38 -3.61
C GLY A 37 -10.26 -16.78 -2.23
N GLU A 38 -9.59 -17.31 -1.21
CA GLU A 38 -9.66 -16.78 0.15
C GLU A 38 -8.71 -15.59 0.32
N PRO A 39 -9.12 -14.54 1.05
CA PRO A 39 -8.27 -13.36 1.25
C PRO A 39 -7.03 -13.71 2.10
N VAL A 40 -5.87 -13.21 1.67
CA VAL A 40 -4.59 -13.40 2.37
C VAL A 40 -4.01 -12.07 2.86
N GLU A 41 -2.79 -12.04 3.39
CA GLU A 41 -2.17 -10.81 3.85
C GLU A 41 -2.06 -9.78 2.71
N PRO A 42 -2.36 -8.50 2.99
CA PRO A 42 -2.22 -7.44 2.01
C PRO A 42 -0.77 -7.32 1.55
N VAL A 43 -0.59 -6.69 0.38
CA VAL A 43 0.74 -6.38 -0.13
C VAL A 43 1.43 -5.45 0.86
N ALA A 44 2.67 -5.76 1.24
CA ALA A 44 3.45 -4.90 2.11
C ALA A 44 3.63 -3.49 1.48
N PRO A 45 3.61 -2.40 2.27
CA PRO A 45 3.67 -1.03 1.75
C PRO A 45 4.89 -0.76 0.84
N GLU A 46 6.04 -1.35 1.15
CA GLU A 46 7.25 -1.28 0.32
C GLU A 46 7.04 -1.82 -1.11
N HIS A 47 6.32 -2.93 -1.26
CA HIS A 47 6.03 -3.52 -2.57
C HIS A 47 5.03 -2.67 -3.36
N VAL A 48 4.04 -2.08 -2.70
CA VAL A 48 3.10 -1.14 -3.33
C VAL A 48 3.85 0.10 -3.82
N HIS A 49 4.72 0.67 -2.99
CA HIS A 49 5.58 1.79 -3.36
C HIS A 49 6.43 1.47 -4.59
N HIS A 50 7.17 0.36 -4.56
CA HIS A 50 8.02 -0.04 -5.67
C HIS A 50 7.22 -0.27 -6.97
N ALA A 51 6.00 -0.82 -6.88
CA ALA A 51 5.12 -0.99 -8.02
C ALA A 51 4.66 0.36 -8.61
N ILE A 52 4.27 1.32 -7.77
CA ILE A 52 3.90 2.68 -8.20
C ILE A 52 5.08 3.34 -8.94
N MET A 53 6.28 3.26 -8.37
CA MET A 53 7.49 3.85 -8.96
C MET A 53 7.88 3.18 -10.28
N GLU A 54 7.77 1.85 -10.38
CA GLU A 54 8.03 1.11 -11.61
C GLU A 54 7.02 1.45 -12.71
N VAL A 55 5.73 1.51 -12.37
CA VAL A 55 4.66 1.90 -13.31
C VAL A 55 4.88 3.35 -13.78
N PHE A 56 5.19 4.27 -12.88
CA PHE A 56 5.54 5.65 -13.21
C PHE A 56 6.71 5.69 -14.19
N ARG A 57 7.84 5.04 -13.88
CA ARG A 57 9.02 5.03 -14.74
C ARG A 57 8.71 4.51 -16.15
N ARG A 58 7.96 3.40 -16.25
CA ARG A 58 7.55 2.81 -17.54
C ARG A 58 6.59 3.69 -18.33
N ARG A 59 5.69 4.41 -17.67
CA ARG A 59 4.74 5.32 -18.33
C ARG A 59 5.45 6.60 -18.77
N GLN A 60 6.29 7.17 -17.91
CA GLN A 60 7.06 8.38 -18.20
C GLN A 60 8.02 8.17 -19.38
N ALA A 61 8.69 7.01 -19.47
CA ALA A 61 9.57 6.68 -20.59
C ALA A 61 8.87 6.63 -21.96
N ARG A 62 7.53 6.53 -21.98
CA ARG A 62 6.71 6.49 -23.19
C ARG A 62 5.85 7.74 -23.39
N SER A 63 6.01 8.75 -22.52
CA SER A 63 5.19 9.96 -22.48
C SER A 63 6.07 11.20 -22.49
N ASN A 64 5.66 12.22 -23.25
CA ASN A 64 6.29 13.54 -23.22
C ASN A 64 5.66 14.48 -22.16
N GLN A 65 4.61 14.04 -21.48
CA GLN A 65 3.95 14.78 -20.40
C GLN A 65 4.57 14.42 -19.04
N ASP A 66 4.52 15.35 -18.10
CA ASP A 66 4.93 15.09 -16.71
C ASP A 66 3.87 14.26 -15.98
N LEU A 67 4.21 13.01 -15.63
CA LEU A 67 3.32 12.09 -14.92
C LEU A 67 3.53 12.09 -13.40
N ARG A 68 4.45 12.91 -12.87
CA ARG A 68 4.71 13.01 -11.43
C ARG A 68 3.45 13.34 -10.62
N PRO A 69 2.54 14.26 -11.05
CA PRO A 69 1.32 14.53 -10.28
C PRO A 69 0.45 13.28 -10.07
N TYR A 70 0.34 12.42 -11.08
CA TYR A 70 -0.43 11.18 -10.98
C TYR A 70 0.26 10.15 -10.09
N ALA A 71 1.59 10.04 -10.15
CA ALA A 71 2.34 9.17 -9.25
C ALA A 71 2.22 9.65 -7.80
N ARG A 72 2.29 10.96 -7.55
CA ARG A 72 2.16 11.55 -6.21
C ARG A 72 0.80 11.26 -5.57
N VAL A 73 -0.29 11.39 -6.31
CA VAL A 73 -1.63 11.01 -5.80
C VAL A 73 -1.68 9.55 -5.38
N GLN A 74 -1.10 8.64 -6.16
CA GLN A 74 -1.05 7.22 -5.79
C GLN A 74 -0.18 6.97 -4.56
N LEU A 75 0.97 7.66 -4.44
CA LEU A 75 1.84 7.56 -3.26
C LEU A 75 1.12 8.03 -2.00
N ILE A 76 0.42 9.17 -2.07
CA ILE A 76 -0.40 9.70 -0.96
C ILE A 76 -1.41 8.65 -0.50
N THR A 77 -2.20 8.10 -1.43
CA THR A 77 -3.18 7.04 -1.12
C THR A 77 -2.54 5.81 -0.50
N ALA A 78 -1.38 5.37 -1.01
CA ALA A 78 -0.67 4.20 -0.48
C ALA A 78 -0.10 4.45 0.92
N ILE A 79 0.44 5.65 1.18
CA ILE A 79 0.93 6.06 2.49
C ILE A 79 -0.22 6.07 3.50
N GLU A 80 -1.35 6.69 3.16
CA GLU A 80 -2.55 6.72 4.02
C GLU A 80 -3.07 5.32 4.31
N ALA A 81 -3.20 4.47 3.29
CA ALA A 81 -3.66 3.09 3.43
C ALA A 81 -2.73 2.23 4.30
N SER A 82 -1.43 2.54 4.32
CA SER A 82 -0.47 1.83 5.15
C SER A 82 -0.65 2.09 6.65
N GLY A 83 -1.23 3.25 7.03
CA GLY A 83 -1.34 3.69 8.42
C GLY A 83 0.02 3.92 9.12
N LEU A 84 1.13 3.91 8.39
CA LEU A 84 2.48 4.09 8.95
C LEU A 84 2.80 5.57 9.15
N SER A 85 3.65 5.86 10.15
CA SER A 85 4.28 7.18 10.26
C SER A 85 5.29 7.38 9.12
N ARG A 86 5.65 8.64 8.84
CA ARG A 86 6.68 8.97 7.85
C ARG A 86 7.98 8.20 8.09
N GLU A 87 8.46 8.19 9.34
CA GLU A 87 9.70 7.50 9.72
C GLU A 87 9.61 5.99 9.48
N ALA A 88 8.49 5.36 9.89
CA ALA A 88 8.29 3.93 9.69
C ALA A 88 8.19 3.56 8.21
N PHE A 89 7.49 4.37 7.41
CA PHE A 89 7.36 4.16 5.97
C PHE A 89 8.72 4.27 5.26
N LEU A 90 9.50 5.31 5.56
CA LEU A 90 10.85 5.48 5.02
C LEU A 90 11.80 4.34 5.43
N LEU A 91 11.58 3.75 6.61
CA LEU A 91 12.34 2.61 7.10
C LEU A 91 12.08 1.32 6.32
N CYS A 92 10.90 1.15 5.74
CA CYS A 92 10.56 0.04 4.85
C CYS A 92 11.23 0.21 3.47
N VAL A 93 11.21 1.43 2.94
CA VAL A 93 11.64 1.73 1.56
C VAL A 93 13.10 2.19 1.49
N ARG A 94 14.04 1.58 2.23
CA ARG A 94 15.41 2.13 2.43
C ARG A 94 16.30 2.24 1.18
N GLN A 95 15.95 1.65 0.04
CA GLN A 95 16.76 1.68 -1.17
C GLN A 95 16.02 2.45 -2.26
N GLN A 96 16.39 3.72 -2.45
CA GLN A 96 15.73 4.64 -3.36
C GLN A 96 16.74 5.44 -4.17
N ASP A 97 16.39 5.70 -5.42
CA ASP A 97 17.05 6.74 -6.22
C ASP A 97 16.57 8.13 -5.78
N GLU A 98 17.28 9.17 -6.25
CA GLU A 98 16.98 10.56 -5.91
C GLU A 98 15.56 10.98 -6.31
N VAL A 99 15.06 10.45 -7.43
CA VAL A 99 13.71 10.77 -7.93
C VAL A 99 12.63 10.17 -7.03
N SER A 100 12.78 8.92 -6.61
CA SER A 100 11.88 8.27 -5.66
C SER A 100 11.86 9.00 -4.33
N THR A 101 13.02 9.40 -3.83
CA THR A 101 13.15 10.12 -2.55
C THR A 101 12.43 11.46 -2.62
N ALA A 102 12.67 12.24 -3.68
CA ALA A 102 12.01 13.52 -3.89
C ALA A 102 10.47 13.37 -4.01
N MET A 103 9.98 12.37 -4.75
CA MET A 103 8.54 12.14 -4.85
C MET A 103 7.88 11.75 -3.52
N LEU A 104 8.58 10.97 -2.67
CA LEU A 104 8.09 10.68 -1.32
C LEU A 104 8.06 11.92 -0.43
N ASP A 105 9.11 12.74 -0.47
CA ASP A 105 9.15 13.98 0.31
C ASP A 105 8.03 14.95 -0.10
N GLU A 106 7.78 15.10 -1.40
CA GLU A 106 6.63 15.87 -1.91
C GLU A 106 5.29 15.29 -1.43
N ALA A 107 5.11 13.97 -1.48
CA ALA A 107 3.89 13.32 -1.02
C ALA A 107 3.65 13.54 0.49
N PHE A 108 4.69 13.42 1.32
CA PHE A 108 4.59 13.69 2.75
C PHE A 108 4.36 15.17 3.06
N ALA A 109 4.96 16.09 2.31
CA ALA A 109 4.69 17.52 2.45
C ALA A 109 3.22 17.83 2.13
N GLU A 110 2.68 17.28 1.05
CA GLU A 110 1.28 17.45 0.66
C GLU A 110 0.33 16.88 1.72
N LEU A 111 0.60 15.69 2.26
CA LEU A 111 -0.13 15.12 3.39
C LEU A 111 -0.11 16.02 4.63
N GLY A 112 1.05 16.60 4.93
CA GLY A 112 1.22 17.55 6.03
C GLY A 112 0.38 18.83 5.85
N GLU A 113 0.38 19.40 4.65
CA GLU A 113 -0.44 20.58 4.31
C GLU A 113 -1.94 20.27 4.40
N GLN A 114 -2.37 19.12 3.90
CA GLN A 114 -3.76 18.67 4.02
C GLN A 114 -4.16 18.48 5.49
N ALA A 115 -3.31 17.89 6.31
CA ALA A 115 -3.55 17.76 7.75
C ALA A 115 -3.64 19.12 8.45
N ALA A 116 -2.71 20.03 8.17
CA ALA A 116 -2.72 21.37 8.75
C ALA A 116 -3.97 22.16 8.36
N ARG A 117 -4.42 22.05 7.10
CA ARG A 117 -5.66 22.68 6.62
C ARG A 117 -6.89 22.15 7.37
N ARG A 118 -6.99 20.84 7.54
CA ARG A 118 -8.08 20.18 8.30
C ARG A 118 -8.09 20.62 9.76
N ASP A 119 -6.93 20.66 10.40
CA ASP A 119 -6.79 21.09 11.79
C ASP A 119 -7.14 22.56 11.99
N ALA A 120 -6.73 23.44 11.06
CA ALA A 120 -7.08 24.85 11.09
C ALA A 120 -8.59 25.07 10.94
N LEU A 121 -9.22 24.36 10.00
CA LEU A 121 -10.68 24.41 9.82
C LEU A 121 -11.39 23.96 11.09
N ARG A 122 -10.97 22.84 11.68
CA ARG A 122 -11.55 22.31 12.91
C ARG A 122 -11.41 23.28 14.08
N LYS A 123 -10.22 23.84 14.31
CA LYS A 123 -10.00 24.83 15.40
C LYS A 123 -10.86 26.08 15.23
N THR A 124 -11.05 26.51 13.98
CA THR A 124 -11.89 27.68 13.67
C THR A 124 -13.38 27.37 13.87
N PHE A 125 -13.81 26.15 13.50
CA PHE A 125 -15.16 25.67 13.76
C PHE A 125 -15.43 25.57 15.26
N ASP A 126 -14.56 24.89 16.02
CA ASP A 126 -14.70 24.67 17.46
C ASP A 126 -14.73 26.01 18.23
N SER A 127 -13.94 27.01 17.82
CA SER A 127 -13.93 28.33 18.47
C SER A 127 -15.14 29.20 18.11
N SER A 128 -15.79 28.94 16.96
CA SER A 128 -16.97 29.70 16.54
C SER A 128 -18.21 29.38 17.38
N GLY A 129 -18.31 28.17 17.94
CA GLY A 129 -19.51 27.68 18.64
C GLY A 129 -20.75 27.55 17.75
N LYS A 130 -20.59 27.64 16.42
CA LYS A 130 -21.68 27.64 15.44
C LYS A 130 -22.03 26.22 14.99
N THR A 131 -23.23 26.08 14.43
CA THR A 131 -23.57 24.88 13.66
C THR A 131 -22.81 24.85 12.33
N VAL A 132 -22.72 23.67 11.70
CA VAL A 132 -22.04 23.52 10.40
C VAL A 132 -22.69 24.41 9.33
N ALA A 133 -24.03 24.51 9.32
CA ALA A 133 -24.74 25.36 8.37
C ALA A 133 -24.34 26.83 8.53
N GLU A 134 -24.43 27.37 9.75
CA GLU A 134 -24.08 28.77 10.04
C GLU A 134 -22.59 29.07 9.80
N PHE A 135 -21.71 28.12 10.08
CA PHE A 135 -20.29 28.24 9.81
C PHE A 135 -20.01 28.29 8.29
N SER A 136 -20.67 27.41 7.54
CA SER A 136 -20.50 27.32 6.08
C SER A 136 -21.03 28.56 5.39
N ASP A 137 -22.21 29.04 5.79
CA ASP A 137 -22.78 30.28 5.29
C ASP A 137 -21.87 31.49 5.58
N MET A 138 -21.26 31.56 6.76
CA MET A 138 -20.37 32.67 7.14
C MET A 138 -19.08 32.72 6.31
N TYR A 139 -18.50 31.56 5.99
CA TYR A 139 -17.25 31.47 5.25
C TYR A 139 -17.45 31.21 3.74
N GLY A 140 -18.70 31.14 3.26
CA GLY A 140 -19.01 30.83 1.86
C GLY A 140 -18.55 29.44 1.44
N MET A 141 -18.57 28.48 2.37
CA MET A 141 -18.15 27.09 2.14
C MET A 141 -19.36 26.19 1.87
N ASP A 142 -19.15 25.03 1.24
CA ASP A 142 -20.19 24.01 1.12
C ASP A 142 -20.35 23.26 2.47
N PRO A 143 -21.55 23.23 3.08
CA PRO A 143 -21.79 22.50 4.32
C PRO A 143 -21.48 20.99 4.24
N ALA A 144 -21.60 20.37 3.07
CA ALA A 144 -21.25 18.96 2.89
C ALA A 144 -19.72 18.75 2.97
N GLU A 145 -18.94 19.64 2.36
CA GLU A 145 -17.48 19.62 2.41
C GLU A 145 -16.95 19.91 3.81
N VAL A 146 -17.52 20.90 4.50
CA VAL A 146 -17.17 21.22 5.89
C VAL A 146 -17.47 20.03 6.79
N SER A 147 -18.65 19.41 6.67
CA SER A 147 -19.02 18.22 7.45
C SER A 147 -18.02 17.08 7.25
N ARG A 148 -17.71 16.74 6.00
CA ARG A 148 -16.75 15.67 5.67
C ARG A 148 -15.35 15.97 6.23
N THR A 149 -14.89 17.20 6.07
CA THR A 149 -13.56 17.62 6.54
C THR A 149 -13.47 17.57 8.06
N LEU A 150 -14.53 17.97 8.77
CA LEU A 150 -14.61 17.87 10.23
C LEU A 150 -14.65 16.40 10.69
N GLU A 151 -15.38 15.53 10.00
CA GLU A 151 -15.40 14.09 10.28
C GLU A 151 -14.01 13.45 10.11
N GLN A 152 -13.29 13.82 9.05
CA GLN A 152 -11.91 13.37 8.80
C GLN A 152 -10.89 13.98 9.76
N ALA A 153 -11.17 15.17 10.29
CA ALA A 153 -10.34 15.83 11.30
C ALA A 153 -10.62 15.34 12.73
N ARG A 154 -11.66 14.50 12.93
CA ARG A 154 -11.86 13.84 14.22
C ARG A 154 -10.65 12.93 14.47
N PRO A 155 -10.06 12.98 15.67
CA PRO A 155 -8.95 12.10 15.99
C PRO A 155 -9.48 10.67 15.85
N ALA A 156 -8.77 9.84 15.07
CA ALA A 156 -9.05 8.42 15.03
C ALA A 156 -9.02 7.92 16.48
N ARG A 157 -10.17 7.47 16.97
CA ARG A 157 -10.31 6.96 18.34
C ARG A 157 -9.36 5.76 18.42
N ASN A 158 -8.23 5.91 19.11
CA ASN A 158 -7.15 4.93 19.30
C ASN A 158 -7.57 3.51 18.94
N ALA A 159 -7.34 3.10 17.68
CA ALA A 159 -7.43 1.71 17.30
C ALA A 159 -6.19 1.02 17.88
N PRO A 160 -6.33 -0.06 18.66
CA PRO A 160 -5.18 -0.74 19.24
C PRO A 160 -4.30 -1.25 18.11
N ALA A 161 -2.99 -0.97 18.24
CA ALA A 161 -1.94 -1.49 17.37
C ALA A 161 -2.23 -2.98 17.06
N ALA A 162 -2.49 -3.25 15.78
CA ALA A 162 -2.62 -4.60 15.29
C ALA A 162 -1.35 -5.35 15.69
N ARG A 163 -1.56 -6.39 16.49
CA ARG A 163 -0.54 -7.23 17.09
C ARG A 163 0.37 -7.74 15.97
N THR A 164 1.65 -7.40 16.06
CA THR A 164 2.72 -8.15 15.39
C THR A 164 2.64 -9.59 15.87
N SER A 165 1.96 -10.46 15.12
CA SER A 165 2.14 -11.90 15.26
C SER A 165 3.43 -12.26 14.53
N ALA A 166 4.52 -12.36 15.29
CA ALA A 166 5.72 -13.05 14.88
C ALA A 166 5.40 -14.50 14.49
N PRO A 167 6.17 -15.11 13.57
CA PRO A 167 5.87 -16.45 13.08
C PRO A 167 6.15 -17.48 14.16
N ALA A 168 5.16 -18.32 14.46
CA ALA A 168 5.34 -19.53 15.24
C ALA A 168 5.91 -20.63 14.33
N ASP A 169 7.10 -21.11 14.70
CA ASP A 169 7.74 -22.38 14.40
C ASP A 169 7.17 -23.22 13.24
N VAL A 170 7.87 -23.21 12.10
CA VAL A 170 7.78 -24.30 11.11
C VAL A 170 8.60 -25.47 11.66
N GLN A 171 7.90 -26.43 12.25
CA GLN A 171 8.44 -27.69 12.71
C GLN A 171 8.90 -28.52 11.48
N VAL A 172 10.22 -28.67 11.32
CA VAL A 172 10.83 -29.52 10.30
C VAL A 172 10.58 -30.99 10.66
N LEU A 173 9.81 -31.69 9.83
CA LEU A 173 9.63 -33.14 9.90
C LEU A 173 10.94 -33.85 9.49
N PRO A 174 11.46 -34.84 10.25
CA PRO A 174 12.65 -35.58 9.85
C PRO A 174 12.33 -36.58 8.71
N PRO A 175 13.34 -37.00 7.91
CA PRO A 175 13.14 -37.96 6.83
C PRO A 175 12.97 -39.37 7.41
N GLU A 176 11.93 -40.07 6.98
CA GLU A 176 11.72 -41.50 7.28
C GLU A 176 12.88 -42.33 6.72
N ALA A 177 13.56 -43.03 7.63
CA ALA A 177 14.53 -44.06 7.31
C ALA A 177 13.79 -45.32 6.84
N SER A 178 13.97 -45.68 5.57
CA SER A 178 13.64 -47.01 5.07
C SER A 178 14.83 -47.94 5.34
N ALA A 179 14.68 -48.81 6.35
CA ALA A 179 15.59 -49.91 6.59
C ALA A 179 14.94 -51.22 6.15
N ALA A 180 15.63 -51.84 5.18
CA ALA A 180 15.78 -53.27 4.97
C ALA A 180 14.55 -54.11 4.61
N ASP A 181 14.63 -54.71 3.42
CA ASP A 181 14.46 -56.15 3.35
C ASP A 181 15.69 -56.80 2.72
N THR A 182 16.14 -57.84 3.41
CA THR A 182 17.36 -58.60 3.18
C THR A 182 16.95 -59.85 2.42
N HIS A 183 17.67 -60.25 1.36
CA HIS A 183 18.09 -61.65 1.19
C HIS A 183 19.07 -61.80 0.02
N SER A 184 20.30 -62.16 0.38
CA SER A 184 21.34 -62.65 -0.52
C SER A 184 21.12 -64.12 -0.89
N ALA A 185 21.39 -64.41 -2.15
CA ALA A 185 22.11 -65.56 -2.71
C ALA A 185 21.85 -66.98 -2.17
N THR A 186 21.43 -67.87 -3.08
CA THR A 186 22.24 -69.01 -3.53
C THR A 186 21.92 -69.28 -4.99
#